data_AF-A0A1Q9NQC4-F1
#
_entry.id   AF-A0A1Q9NQC4-F1
#
_cell.length_a   1.000
_cell.length_b   1.000
_cell.length_c   1.000
_cell.angle_alpha   90.00
_cell.angle_beta   90.00
_cell.angle_gamma   90.00
#
_symmetry.space_group_name_H-M   'P 1'
#
loop_
_entity.id
_entity.type
_entity.pdbx_description
1 polymer ?
#
loop_
_entity_poly.entity_id
_entity_poly.type
_entity_poly.pdbx_seq_one_letter_code
_entity_poly.pdbx_strand_id
1 'polypeptide(L)' 'MQPKAYDPQQGYRYQILCRNQSYDGREWQHCDYAKDLTEKRYLTGEYSMAYGGGYEFKSILLPAKYWK' A
#
# COMPACT_ATOMS: atom_id res chain seq x y z
N MET A 1 -19.33 3.33 2.78
CA MET A 1 -18.61 2.18 3.36
C MET A 1 -17.16 2.59 3.51
N GLN A 2 -16.58 2.52 4.71
CA GLN A 2 -15.14 2.80 4.90
C GLN A 2 -14.35 1.59 4.38
N PRO A 3 -13.21 1.78 3.68
CA PRO A 3 -12.41 0.67 3.21
C PRO A 3 -12.00 -0.20 4.41
N LYS A 4 -12.27 -1.51 4.34
CA LYS A 4 -11.82 -2.47 5.33
C LYS A 4 -10.29 -2.41 5.35
N ALA A 5 -9.73 -1.71 6.34
CA ALA A 5 -8.34 -1.90 6.70
C ALA A 5 -8.24 -3.38 7.12
N TYR A 6 -7.65 -4.21 6.26
CA TYR A 6 -7.29 -5.56 6.65
C TYR A 6 -6.50 -5.44 7.95
N ASP A 7 -6.91 -6.16 8.98
CA ASP A 7 -6.26 -6.13 10.28
C ASP A 7 -4.76 -6.37 10.04
N PRO A 8 -3.86 -5.37 10.26
CA PRO A 8 -2.47 -5.52 9.88
C PRO A 8 -1.93 -6.69 10.69
N GLN A 9 -1.60 -7.81 10.03
CA GLN A 9 -0.97 -8.92 10.73
C GLN A 9 0.27 -8.38 11.44
N GLN A 10 0.48 -8.79 12.68
CA GLN A 10 1.61 -8.29 13.49
C GLN A 10 2.91 -8.48 12.72
N GLY A 11 3.71 -7.41 12.62
CA GLY A 11 4.98 -7.38 11.89
C GLY A 11 5.02 -6.38 10.72
N TYR A 12 3.89 -5.79 10.31
CA TYR A 12 3.88 -4.82 9.21
C TYR A 12 4.04 -3.37 9.67
N ARG A 13 4.98 -2.68 9.04
CA ARG A 13 5.33 -1.28 9.34
C ARG A 13 4.69 -0.28 8.39
N TYR A 14 4.40 -0.69 7.16
CA TYR A 14 3.85 0.17 6.13
C TYR A 14 2.60 -0.45 5.52
N GLN A 15 1.59 0.38 5.27
CA GLN A 15 0.47 0.05 4.39
C GLN A 15 0.69 0.74 3.04
N ILE A 16 0.65 -0.03 1.96
CA ILE A 16 0.76 0.46 0.58
C ILE A 16 -0.66 0.63 0.04
N LEU A 17 -0.88 1.78 -0.59
CA LEU A 17 -2.10 2.16 -1.26
C LEU A 17 -1.81 2.37 -2.74
N CYS A 18 -2.76 2.02 -3.60
CA CYS A 18 -2.70 2.28 -5.03
C CYS A 18 -3.96 3.01 -5.49
N ARG A 19 -3.85 3.78 -6.58
CA ARG A 19 -5.01 4.30 -7.30
C ARG A 19 -4.70 4.43 -8.77
N ASN A 20 -5.71 4.35 -9.61
CA ASN A 20 -5.60 4.74 -11.01
C ASN A 20 -6.57 5.88 -11.30
N GLN A 21 -6.02 7.02 -11.72
CA GLN A 21 -6.82 8.22 -11.97
C GLN A 21 -7.80 8.04 -13.14
N SER A 22 -7.52 7.13 -14.07
CA SER A 22 -8.36 6.88 -15.25
C SER A 22 -9.55 5.96 -14.98
N TYR A 23 -9.49 5.10 -13.95
CA TYR A 23 -10.55 4.14 -13.64
C TYR A 23 -11.37 4.53 -12.40
N ASP A 24 -10.71 4.83 -11.28
CA ASP A 24 -11.37 5.09 -9.99
C ASP A 24 -11.26 6.56 -9.53
N GLY A 25 -10.64 7.40 -10.36
CA GLY A 25 -10.75 8.86 -10.35
C GLY A 25 -10.04 9.58 -9.21
N ARG A 26 -10.19 9.15 -7.95
CA ARG A 26 -9.66 9.87 -6.76
C ARG A 26 -9.35 9.01 -5.55
N GLU A 27 -9.92 7.82 -5.41
CA GLU A 27 -9.83 7.05 -4.18
C GLU A 27 -8.54 6.22 -4.10
N TRP A 28 -7.91 6.24 -2.93
CA TRP A 28 -6.79 5.36 -2.62
C TRP A 28 -7.33 4.03 -2.12
N GLN A 29 -7.01 2.96 -2.84
CA GLN A 29 -7.36 1.60 -2.47
C GLN A 29 -6.17 0.93 -1.78
N HIS A 30 -6.46 -0.03 -0.90
CA HIS A 30 -5.41 -0.85 -0.32
C HIS A 30 -4.76 -1.72 -1.40
N CYS A 31 -3.43 -1.72 -1.41
CA CYS A 31 -2.62 -2.54 -2.31
C CYS A 31 -1.95 -3.68 -1.53
N ASP A 32 -1.17 -3.37 -0.49
CA ASP A 32 -0.42 -4.37 0.27
C ASP A 32 0.08 -3.83 1.62
N TYR A 33 0.79 -4.66 2.39
CA TYR A 33 1.58 -4.28 3.57
C TYR A 33 3.07 -4.58 3.37
N ALA A 34 3.93 -3.84 4.07
CA ALA A 34 5.36 -4.10 4.11
C ALA A 34 5.92 -4.01 5.53
N LYS A 35 6.81 -4.95 5.90
CA LYS A 35 7.43 -5.05 7.23
C LYS A 35 8.50 -4.00 7.47
N ASP A 36 9.19 -3.57 6.40
CA ASP A 36 10.30 -2.63 6.47
C ASP A 36 10.40 -1.77 5.19
N LEU A 37 11.37 -0.86 5.18
CA LEU A 37 11.58 0.06 4.07
C LEU A 37 12.06 -0.66 2.80
N THR A 38 12.80 -1.77 2.94
CA THR A 38 13.33 -2.56 1.83
C THR A 38 12.20 -3.25 1.10
N GLU A 39 11.34 -3.96 1.84
CA GLU A 39 10.16 -4.63 1.30
C GLU A 39 9.18 -3.63 0.69
N LYS A 40 8.97 -2.48 1.34
CA LYS A 40 8.14 -1.40 0.79
C LYS A 40 8.63 -0.93 -0.58
N ARG A 41 9.94 -0.74 -0.75
CA ARG A 41 10.54 -0.31 -2.01
C ARG A 41 10.43 -1.39 -3.08
N TYR A 42 10.70 -2.63 -2.70
CA TYR A 42 10.56 -3.78 -3.59
C TYR A 42 9.12 -3.89 -4.12
N LEU A 43 8.13 -3.97 -3.22
CA LEU A 43 6.72 -4.08 -3.58
C LEU A 43 6.24 -2.92 -4.45
N THR A 44 6.60 -1.68 -4.10
CA THR A 44 6.20 -0.51 -4.92
C THR A 44 6.81 -0.59 -6.32
N GLY A 45 8.04 -1.09 -6.46
CA GLY A 45 8.70 -1.30 -7.74
C GLY A 45 8.02 -2.37 -8.59
N GLU A 46 7.79 -3.55 -8.00
CA GLU A 46 7.07 -4.65 -8.64
C GLU A 46 5.67 -4.23 -9.10
N TYR A 47 4.91 -3.58 -8.23
CA TYR A 47 3.56 -3.13 -8.57
C TYR A 47 3.54 -2.03 -9.62
N SER A 48 4.51 -1.12 -9.61
CA SER A 48 4.63 -0.11 -10.66
C SER A 48 4.87 -0.73 -12.04
N MET A 49 5.61 -1.85 -12.10
CA MET A 49 5.82 -2.59 -13.34
C MET A 49 4.58 -3.41 -13.74
N ALA A 50 3.95 -4.08 -12.77
CA ALA A 50 2.83 -4.99 -13.02
C ALA A 50 1.52 -4.27 -13.39
N TYR A 51 1.20 -3.18 -12.69
CA TYR A 51 -0.04 -2.41 -12.91
C TYR A 51 0.04 -1.52 -14.16
N GLY A 52 1.27 -1.16 -14.59
CA GLY A 52 1.51 -0.33 -15.77
C GLY A 52 1.24 1.16 -15.55
N GLY A 53 1.33 1.92 -16.65
CA GLY A 53 1.20 3.38 -16.62
C GLY A 53 -0.19 3.86 -16.16
N GLY A 54 -0.20 4.88 -15.30
CA GLY A 54 -1.44 5.50 -14.79
C GLY A 54 -1.82 5.10 -13.36
N TYR A 55 -1.13 4.11 -12.78
CA TYR A 55 -1.24 3.81 -11.36
C TYR A 55 -0.26 4.65 -10.53
N GLU A 56 -0.77 5.18 -9.43
CA GLU A 56 0.00 5.89 -8.41
C GLU A 56 0.03 5.06 -7.14
N PHE A 57 1.18 5.10 -6.44
CA PHE A 57 1.39 4.36 -5.19
C PHE A 57 1.74 5.31 -4.05
N LYS A 58 1.20 5.04 -2.87
CA LYS A 58 1.48 5.77 -1.63
C LYS A 58 1.68 4.79 -0.49
N SER A 59 2.56 5.11 0.44
CA SER A 59 2.74 4.34 1.67
C SER A 59 2.38 5.14 2.91
N ILE A 60 1.70 4.51 3.87
CA ILE A 60 1.41 5.05 5.20
C ILE A 60 2.20 4.26 6.23
N LEU A 61 2.89 4.95 7.14
CA LEU A 61 3.54 4.32 8.28
C LEU A 61 2.48 3.91 9.31
N LEU A 62 2.44 2.63 9.65
CA LEU A 62 1.51 2.09 10.64
C LEU A 62 1.99 2.44 12.07
N PRO A 63 1.05 2.59 13.02
CA PRO A 63 1.39 2.77 14.43
C PRO A 63 2.33 1.67 14.95
N ALA A 64 3.26 2.05 15.85
CA ALA A 64 4.28 1.14 16.37
C ALA A 64 3.74 -0.17 16.97
N LYS A 65 2.51 -0.16 17.49
CA LYS A 65 1.85 -1.36 18.03
C LYS A 65 1.69 -2.51 17.03
N TYR A 66 1.77 -2.24 15.72
CA TYR A 66 1.62 -3.26 14.68
C TYR A 66 2.94 -3.92 14.27
N TRP A 67 4.09 -3.37 14.66
CA TRP A 67 5.41 -3.87 14.28
C TRP A 67 6.42 -3.85 15.44
N LYS A 68 5.91 -3.77 16.68
CA LYS A 68 6.67 -3.94 17.92
C LYS A 68 6.68 -5.38 18.38
#